data_AF-A0A6C0H3P5-F1
#
_entry.id   AF-A0A6C0H3P5-F1
#
_cell.length_a   1.000
_cell.length_b   1.000
_cell.length_c   1.000
_cell.angle_alpha   90.00
_cell.angle_beta   90.00
_cell.angle_gamma   90.00
#
_symmetry.space_group_name_H-M   'P 1'
#
loop_
_entity.id
_entity.type
_entity.pdbx_description
1 polymer ?
#
loop_
_entity_poly.entity_id
_entity_poly.type
_entity_poly.pdbx_seq_one_letter_code
_entity_poly.pdbx_strand_id
1 'polypeptide(L)'
;MTPKELKNDKEYKFSGKKITWTISGNSLFLEVELDWVKYNNSGITLPPDELGRSTNWHFQLSEDSITSLFVCNWDLRRVKDNLKLIDSINEKIAQFALEETI
;
A
#
# COMPACT_ATOMS: atom_id res chain seq x y z
N MET A 1 -2.15 8.59 13.60
CA MET A 1 -3.61 8.88 13.53
C MET A 1 -4.12 8.10 12.33
N THR A 2 -5.38 7.65 12.28
CA THR A 2 -5.90 7.15 10.98
C THR A 2 -5.90 8.33 10.01
N PRO A 3 -5.47 8.18 8.74
CA PRO A 3 -5.58 9.28 7.78
C PRO A 3 -7.04 9.76 7.79
N LYS A 4 -7.28 11.05 8.05
CA LYS A 4 -8.64 11.60 8.17
C LYS A 4 -9.47 11.32 6.92
N GLU A 5 -8.81 11.21 5.77
CA GLU A 5 -9.38 10.95 4.45
C GLU A 5 -9.92 9.51 4.32
N LEU A 6 -9.22 8.49 4.85
CA LEU A 6 -9.68 7.10 4.86
C LEU A 6 -10.98 6.88 5.66
N LYS A 7 -11.29 7.77 6.61
CA LYS A 7 -12.55 7.71 7.38
C LYS A 7 -13.76 8.22 6.59
N ASN A 8 -13.57 9.08 5.60
CA ASN A 8 -14.66 9.75 4.90
C ASN A 8 -14.83 9.27 3.45
N ASP A 9 -13.74 8.96 2.74
CA ASP A 9 -13.76 8.85 1.28
C ASP A 9 -13.62 7.44 0.71
N LYS A 10 -13.56 6.39 1.56
CA LYS A 10 -13.33 4.98 1.18
C LYS A 10 -12.02 4.74 0.40
N GLU A 11 -11.30 5.78 0.02
CA GLU A 11 -10.05 5.76 -0.72
C GLU A 11 -9.13 6.84 -0.15
N TYR A 12 -7.84 6.57 -0.11
CA TYR A 12 -6.80 7.49 0.30
C TYR A 12 -5.59 7.29 -0.61
N LYS A 13 -5.15 8.37 -1.24
CA LYS A 13 -3.97 8.38 -2.12
C LYS A 13 -2.85 9.14 -1.44
N PHE A 14 -1.66 8.53 -1.39
CA PHE A 14 -0.50 9.22 -0.85
C PHE A 14 0.04 10.22 -1.89
N SER A 15 -0.02 11.51 -1.56
CA SER A 15 0.29 12.58 -2.52
C SER A 15 1.69 12.41 -3.15
N GLY A 16 1.75 12.50 -4.48
CA GLY A 16 2.99 12.44 -5.25
C GLY A 16 3.56 11.03 -5.44
N LYS A 17 2.91 9.98 -4.91
CA LYS A 17 3.30 8.58 -5.13
C LYS A 17 2.11 7.74 -5.55
N LYS A 18 2.37 6.71 -6.34
CA LYS A 18 1.38 5.71 -6.72
C LYS A 18 1.13 4.70 -5.58
N ILE A 19 0.60 5.20 -4.47
CA ILE A 19 0.16 4.41 -3.31
C ILE A 19 -1.30 4.76 -3.04
N THR A 20 -2.17 3.76 -3.15
CA THR A 20 -3.60 3.90 -2.94
C THR A 20 -4.07 2.93 -1.88
N TRP A 21 -4.84 3.42 -0.92
CA TRP A 21 -5.52 2.63 0.10
C TRP A 21 -7.01 2.72 -0.10
N THR A 22 -7.70 1.59 -0.15
CA THR A 22 -9.15 1.56 -0.41
C THR A 22 -9.86 0.70 0.63
N ILE A 23 -10.88 1.24 1.30
CA ILE A 23 -11.79 0.48 2.16
C ILE A 23 -13.02 0.11 1.35
N SER A 24 -13.20 -1.19 1.11
CA SER A 24 -14.38 -1.74 0.46
C SER A 24 -15.02 -2.83 1.33
N GLY A 25 -16.25 -2.56 1.77
CA GLY A 25 -16.99 -3.44 2.68
C GLY A 25 -16.24 -3.64 4.00
N ASN A 26 -15.83 -4.88 4.27
CA ASN A 26 -15.07 -5.26 5.48
C ASN A 26 -13.58 -5.49 5.19
N SER A 27 -13.07 -5.00 4.07
CA SER A 27 -11.66 -5.17 3.66
C SER A 27 -10.98 -3.82 3.46
N LEU A 28 -9.72 -3.75 3.87
CA LEU A 28 -8.77 -2.70 3.51
C LEU A 28 -7.89 -3.23 2.39
N PHE A 29 -7.76 -2.49 1.30
CA PHE A 29 -6.90 -2.78 0.17
C PHE A 29 -5.77 -1.77 0.13
N LEU A 30 -4.59 -2.22 -0.29
CA LEU A 30 -3.43 -1.42 -0.61
C LEU A 30 -2.99 -1.79 -2.02
N GLU A 31 -2.85 -0.79 -2.86
CA GLU A 31 -2.30 -0.86 -4.20
C GLU A 31 -1.09 0.07 -4.27
N VAL A 32 0.05 -0.47 -4.72
CA VAL A 32 1.29 0.29 -4.86
C VAL A 32 1.93 -0.05 -6.19
N GLU A 33 2.09 0.94 -7.06
CA GLU A 33 3.01 0.80 -8.18
C GLU A 33 4.42 1.18 -7.73
N LEU A 34 5.35 0.25 -7.92
CA LEU A 34 6.72 0.38 -7.46
C LEU A 34 7.72 -0.01 -8.53
N ASP A 35 8.91 0.60 -8.43
CA ASP A 35 10.10 0.21 -9.18
C ASP A 35 10.59 -1.13 -8.64
N TRP A 36 10.40 -2.19 -9.43
CA TRP A 36 10.70 -3.57 -9.07
C TRP A 36 12.19 -3.77 -8.79
N VAL A 37 13.05 -3.11 -9.56
CA VAL A 37 14.50 -3.21 -9.39
C VAL A 37 14.92 -2.58 -8.07
N LYS A 38 14.38 -1.41 -7.72
CA LYS A 38 14.68 -0.78 -6.42
C LYS A 38 14.13 -1.60 -5.26
N TYR A 39 12.90 -2.09 -5.37
CA TYR A 39 12.28 -2.88 -4.32
C TYR A 39 13.03 -4.19 -4.06
N ASN A 40 13.39 -4.94 -5.11
CA ASN A 40 14.09 -6.21 -4.98
C ASN A 40 15.49 -6.06 -4.35
N ASN A 41 16.10 -4.88 -4.47
CA ASN A 41 17.38 -4.54 -3.83
C ASN A 41 17.24 -3.89 -2.44
N SER A 42 16.01 -3.57 -1.99
CA SER A 42 15.78 -2.81 -0.75
C SER A 42 15.80 -3.64 0.53
N GLY A 43 15.54 -4.94 0.43
CA GLY A 43 15.36 -5.83 1.59
C GLY A 43 14.08 -5.58 2.40
N ILE A 44 13.15 -4.75 1.91
CA ILE A 44 11.84 -4.53 2.54
C ILE A 44 10.85 -5.61 2.11
N THR A 45 10.00 -5.99 3.05
CA THR A 45 8.95 -6.98 2.85
C THR A 45 7.60 -6.28 2.67
N LEU A 46 6.95 -6.54 1.54
CA LEU A 46 5.53 -6.30 1.35
C LEU A 46 4.78 -7.64 1.39
N PRO A 47 3.57 -7.70 1.98
CA PRO A 47 2.86 -6.62 2.67
C PRO A 47 3.52 -6.16 3.98
N PRO A 48 3.26 -4.91 4.42
CA PRO A 48 3.78 -4.37 5.68
C PRO A 48 3.25 -5.15 6.89
N ASP A 49 4.17 -5.68 7.68
CA ASP A 49 3.87 -6.49 8.87
C ASP A 49 3.18 -5.68 9.98
N GLU A 50 3.32 -4.35 9.97
CA GLU A 50 2.79 -3.43 10.99
C GLU A 50 1.25 -3.43 11.04
N LEU A 51 0.59 -3.72 9.92
CA LEU A 51 -0.87 -3.88 9.90
C LEU A 51 -1.31 -5.25 10.40
N GLY A 52 -0.40 -6.23 10.46
CA GLY A 52 -0.66 -7.62 10.74
C GLY A 52 -0.83 -8.44 9.46
N ARG A 53 -1.29 -9.69 9.63
CA ARG A 53 -1.33 -10.66 8.53
C ARG A 53 -2.34 -10.24 7.47
N SER A 54 -1.87 -10.06 6.24
CA SER A 54 -2.72 -9.87 5.06
C SER A 54 -3.54 -11.11 4.76
N THR A 55 -4.73 -10.90 4.22
CA THR A 55 -5.62 -11.97 3.78
C THR A 55 -5.16 -12.53 2.44
N ASN A 56 -4.83 -11.64 1.51
CA ASN A 56 -4.31 -11.97 0.19
C ASN A 56 -3.33 -10.88 -0.27
N TRP A 57 -2.35 -11.26 -1.07
CA TRP A 57 -1.42 -10.32 -1.70
C TRP A 57 -0.77 -10.94 -2.94
N HIS A 58 -0.40 -10.10 -3.90
CA HIS A 58 0.36 -10.50 -5.07
C HIS A 58 1.12 -9.32 -5.69
N PHE A 59 2.13 -9.64 -6.49
CA PHE A 59 2.78 -8.70 -7.40
C PHE A 59 2.34 -9.01 -8.84
N GLN A 60 2.03 -7.97 -9.60
CA GLN A 60 1.85 -8.03 -11.04
C GLN A 60 3.05 -7.30 -11.66
N LEU A 61 3.95 -8.06 -12.28
CA LEU A 61 5.07 -7.49 -13.03
C LEU A 61 4.54 -6.93 -14.35
N SER A 62 4.93 -5.70 -14.66
CA SER A 62 4.65 -5.09 -15.94
C SER A 62 5.48 -5.74 -17.05
N GLU A 63 5.06 -5.57 -18.31
CA GLU A 63 5.77 -6.11 -19.48
C GLU A 63 7.21 -5.58 -19.59
N ASP A 64 7.47 -4.37 -19.06
CA ASP A 64 8.80 -3.75 -19.03
C ASP A 64 9.77 -4.40 -18.02
N SER A 65 9.29 -5.30 -17.14
CA SER A 65 10.06 -5.94 -16.06
C SER A 65 10.77 -4.98 -15.09
N ILE A 66 10.48 -3.67 -15.18
CA ILE A 66 11.05 -2.61 -14.35
C ILE A 66 10.02 -2.16 -13.32
N THR A 67 8.74 -2.17 -13.69
CA THR A 67 7.65 -1.76 -12.82
C THR A 67 6.85 -2.97 -12.35
N SER A 68 6.27 -2.86 -11.17
CA SER A 68 5.33 -3.85 -10.67
C SER A 68 4.21 -3.18 -9.88
N LEU A 69 3.02 -3.74 -9.99
CA LEU A 69 1.88 -3.40 -9.15
C LEU A 69 1.78 -4.42 -8.01
N PHE A 70 2.00 -3.96 -6.80
CA PHE A 70 1.71 -4.70 -5.59
C PHE A 70 0.27 -4.45 -5.16
N VAL A 71 -0.48 -5.52 -4.94
CA VAL A 71 -1.84 -5.44 -4.39
C VAL A 71 -1.93 -6.35 -3.19
N CYS A 72 -2.50 -5.85 -2.10
CA CYS A 72 -2.82 -6.67 -0.94
C CYS A 72 -4.07 -6.19 -0.22
N ASN A 73 -4.62 -7.07 0.61
CA ASN A 73 -5.77 -6.73 1.43
C ASN A 73 -5.72 -7.33 2.84
N TRP A 74 -6.45 -6.69 3.75
CA TRP A 74 -6.65 -7.10 5.14
C TRP A 74 -8.12 -7.07 5.52
N ASP A 75 -8.51 -7.89 6.48
CA ASP A 75 -9.80 -7.75 7.16
C ASP A 75 -9.79 -6.51 8.04
N LEU A 76 -10.66 -5.55 7.75
CA LEU A 76 -10.75 -4.27 8.45
C LEU A 76 -10.99 -4.44 9.95
N ARG A 77 -11.70 -5.50 10.38
CA ARG A 77 -11.95 -5.78 11.80
C ARG A 77 -10.68 -6.13 12.56
N ARG A 78 -9.70 -6.73 11.87
CA ARG A 78 -8.42 -7.15 12.46
C ARG A 78 -7.39 -6.03 12.48
N VAL A 79 -7.48 -5.09 11.54
CA VAL A 79 -6.49 -4.02 11.38
C VAL A 79 -6.98 -2.65 11.83
N LYS A 80 -8.23 -2.55 12.33
CA LYS A 80 -8.86 -1.28 12.73
C LYS A 80 -8.01 -0.43 13.67
N ASP A 81 -7.37 -1.06 14.64
CA ASP A 81 -6.52 -0.37 15.62
C ASP A 81 -5.15 0.03 15.04
N ASN A 82 -4.73 -0.64 13.96
CA ASN A 82 -3.48 -0.41 13.25
C ASN A 82 -3.64 0.55 12.07
N LEU A 83 -4.86 0.95 11.69
CA LEU A 83 -5.08 1.96 10.64
C LEU A 83 -4.37 3.29 10.92
N LYS A 84 -4.06 3.57 12.18
CA LYS A 84 -3.27 4.74 12.60
C LYS A 84 -1.79 4.71 12.17
N LEU A 85 -1.33 3.56 11.66
CA LEU A 85 0.03 3.31 11.20
C LEU A 85 0.19 3.53 9.69
N ILE A 86 -0.92 3.71 8.95
CA ILE A 86 -0.90 3.86 7.49
C ILE A 86 0.06 4.97 7.05
N ASP A 87 0.07 6.13 7.72
CA ASP A 87 0.99 7.22 7.37
C ASP A 87 2.46 6.80 7.46
N SER A 88 2.84 6.09 8.55
CA SER A 88 4.20 5.59 8.72
C SER A 88 4.57 4.50 7.71
N ILE A 89 3.61 3.65 7.35
CA ILE A 89 3.77 2.64 6.30
C ILE A 89 3.99 3.32 4.95
N ASN A 90 3.24 4.37 4.64
CA ASN A 90 3.41 5.12 3.40
C ASN A 90 4.81 5.73 3.30
N GLU A 91 5.31 6.35 4.37
CA GLU A 91 6.68 6.89 4.37
C GLU A 91 7.73 5.81 4.06
N LYS A 92 7.55 4.59 4.58
CA LYS A 92 8.46 3.46 4.29
C LYS A 92 8.37 2.99 2.85
N ILE A 93 7.17 2.92 2.27
CA ILE A 93 6.93 2.40 0.92
C ILE A 93 7.21 3.47 -0.15
N ALA A 94 7.01 4.76 0.17
CA ALA A 94 7.09 5.89 -0.75
C ALA A 94 8.45 6.03 -1.46
N GLN A 95 9.53 5.55 -0.84
CA GLN A 95 10.87 5.58 -1.44
C GLN A 95 11.03 4.62 -2.65
N PHE A 96 10.16 3.62 -2.79
CA PHE A 96 10.14 2.67 -3.91
C PHE A 96 8.94 2.84 -4.83
N ALA A 97 7.87 3.45 -4.31
CA ALA A 97 6.70 3.77 -5.10
C ALA A 97 7.06 4.75 -6.23
N LEU A 98 6.50 4.50 -7.40
CA LEU A 98 6.63 5.39 -8.54
C LEU A 98 5.95 6.74 -8.24
N GLU A 99 6.44 7.79 -8.90
CA GLU A 99 5.81 9.11 -8.80
C GLU A 99 4.49 9.11 -9.56
N GLU A 100 3.49 9.81 -9.01
CA GLU A 100 2.25 10.05 -9.71
C GLU A 100 2.51 11.11 -10.79
N THR A 101 2.49 10.71 -12.05
CA THR A 101 2.63 11.65 -13.18
C THR A 101 1.34 12.47 -13.30
N ILE A 102 1.42 13.77 -12.99
CA ILE A 102 0.35 14.76 -13.15
C ILE A 102 0.14 15.08 -14.63
#